data_AF-A0A496BHS1-F1
#
_entry.id   AF-A0A496BHS1-F1
#
_cell.length_a   1.000
_cell.length_b   1.000
_cell.length_c   1.000
_cell.angle_alpha   90.00
_cell.angle_beta   90.00
_cell.angle_gamma   90.00
#
_symmetry.space_group_name_H-M   'P 1'
#
loop_
_entity.id
_entity.type
_entity.pdbx_description
1 polymer ?
#
loop_
_entity_poly.entity_id
_entity_poly.type
_entity_poly.pdbx_seq_one_letter_code
_entity_poly.pdbx_strand_id
1 'polypeptide(L)'
;MSNKVYGEIIELVVKASELARTVGIDNLLQPGLVKEMIIADILGHELIISKRNADAHDPHDPTILYEYLSCKEGGSGQLDRMFRDPPEKRQESLNRIWRNNKIYLAIFYSSNQTKVKVIFQLEPEIVAAKTEQQLDRSRNNISHVGFSEKWARANGKIVYEN
;
A
#
# COMPACT_ATOMS: atom_id res chain seq x y z
N MET A 1 -31.42 15.18 10.09
CA MET A 1 -30.42 15.64 9.09
C MET A 1 -29.40 14.54 8.78
N SER A 2 -28.81 13.88 9.78
CA SER A 2 -27.90 12.72 9.61
C SER A 2 -28.47 11.62 8.71
N ASN A 3 -29.74 11.25 8.87
CA ASN A 3 -30.36 10.19 8.05
C ASN A 3 -30.42 10.52 6.54
N LYS A 4 -30.55 11.80 6.16
CA LYS A 4 -30.51 12.20 4.75
C LYS A 4 -29.08 12.12 4.20
N VAL A 5 -28.11 12.62 4.96
CA VAL A 5 -26.68 12.56 4.61
C VAL A 5 -26.20 11.11 4.47
N TYR A 6 -26.61 10.22 5.36
CA TYR A 6 -26.27 8.79 5.23
C TYR A 6 -26.88 8.15 3.98
N GLY A 7 -28.11 8.53 3.62
CA GLY A 7 -28.73 8.10 2.37
C GLY A 7 -27.92 8.52 1.13
N GLU A 8 -27.50 9.79 1.09
CA GLU A 8 -26.64 10.31 0.00
C GLU A 8 -25.29 9.59 -0.07
N ILE A 9 -24.65 9.32 1.07
CA ILE A 9 -23.39 8.55 1.12
C ILE A 9 -23.60 7.15 0.55
N ILE A 10 -24.67 6.45 0.96
CA ILE A 10 -24.97 5.10 0.48
C ILE A 10 -25.20 5.12 -1.03
N GLU A 11 -25.96 6.08 -1.55
CA GLU A 11 -26.21 6.21 -2.99
C GLU A 11 -24.91 6.37 -3.79
N LEU A 12 -24.00 7.23 -3.32
CA LEU A 12 -22.70 7.43 -3.96
C LEU A 12 -21.83 6.19 -3.91
N VAL A 13 -21.80 5.48 -2.76
CA VAL A 13 -21.03 4.24 -2.62
C VAL A 13 -21.58 3.13 -3.52
N VAL A 14 -22.90 3.03 -3.69
CA VAL A 14 -23.54 2.07 -4.61
C VAL A 14 -23.17 2.39 -6.06
N LYS A 15 -23.29 3.64 -6.48
CA LYS A 15 -22.89 4.10 -7.83
C LYS A 15 -21.41 3.81 -8.11
N ALA A 16 -20.53 4.13 -7.15
CA ALA A 16 -19.11 3.83 -7.26
C ALA A 16 -18.84 2.32 -7.33
N SER A 17 -19.57 1.51 -6.56
CA SER A 17 -19.44 0.05 -6.58
C SER A 17 -19.92 -0.56 -7.90
N GLU A 18 -20.97 -0.01 -8.51
CA GLU A 18 -21.43 -0.40 -9.86
C GLU A 18 -20.38 -0.08 -10.92
N LEU A 19 -19.79 1.11 -10.88
CA LEU A 19 -18.70 1.50 -11.78
C LEU A 19 -17.45 0.64 -11.57
N ALA A 20 -17.08 0.33 -10.33
CA ALA A 20 -15.92 -0.50 -10.03
C ALA A 20 -16.03 -1.91 -10.66
N ARG A 21 -17.24 -2.49 -10.69
CA ARG A 21 -17.48 -3.78 -11.35
C ARG A 21 -17.26 -3.75 -12.86
N THR A 22 -17.43 -2.60 -13.53
CA THR A 22 -17.18 -2.51 -14.98
C THR A 22 -15.70 -2.64 -15.34
N VAL A 23 -14.80 -2.52 -14.36
CA VAL A 23 -13.34 -2.68 -14.50
C VAL A 23 -12.82 -3.90 -13.71
N GLY A 24 -13.69 -4.83 -13.32
CA GLY A 24 -13.31 -6.08 -12.66
C GLY A 24 -13.08 -5.98 -11.14
N ILE A 25 -13.45 -4.87 -10.50
CA ILE A 25 -13.37 -4.73 -9.04
C ILE A 25 -14.71 -5.14 -8.42
N ASP A 26 -14.77 -6.38 -7.93
CA ASP A 26 -16.00 -6.93 -7.32
C ASP A 26 -16.34 -6.30 -5.95
N ASN A 27 -15.31 -5.97 -5.16
CA ASN A 27 -15.48 -5.43 -3.82
C ASN A 27 -14.71 -4.13 -3.62
N LEU A 28 -15.36 -3.00 -3.95
CA LEU A 28 -14.82 -1.66 -3.73
C LEU A 28 -14.50 -1.35 -2.26
N LEU A 29 -15.23 -1.98 -1.33
CA LEU A 29 -15.12 -1.75 0.10
C LEU A 29 -14.06 -2.62 0.77
N GLN A 30 -13.25 -3.35 0.00
CA GLN A 30 -12.13 -4.08 0.58
C GLN A 30 -11.16 -3.09 1.25
N PRO A 31 -10.64 -3.42 2.45
CA PRO A 31 -9.73 -2.52 3.16
C PRO A 31 -8.53 -2.15 2.29
N GLY A 32 -8.21 -0.85 2.23
CA GLY A 32 -7.04 -0.34 1.50
C GLY A 32 -7.29 0.08 0.06
N LEU A 33 -8.22 -0.57 -0.65
CA LEU A 33 -8.35 -0.43 -2.11
C LEU A 33 -8.54 1.02 -2.58
N VAL A 34 -9.44 1.80 -1.95
CA VAL A 34 -9.64 3.19 -2.38
C VAL A 34 -8.35 4.00 -2.26
N LYS A 35 -7.50 3.72 -1.26
CA LYS A 35 -6.19 4.37 -1.14
C LYS A 35 -5.21 3.88 -2.20
N GLU A 36 -5.21 2.58 -2.52
CA GLU A 36 -4.43 2.02 -3.62
C GLU A 36 -4.82 2.64 -4.96
N MET A 37 -6.13 2.83 -5.22
CA MET A 37 -6.64 3.54 -6.40
C MET A 37 -6.13 4.98 -6.48
N ILE A 38 -6.16 5.71 -5.36
CA ILE A 38 -5.64 7.09 -5.32
C ILE A 38 -4.13 7.10 -5.60
N ILE A 39 -3.36 6.17 -5.04
CA ILE A 39 -1.91 6.09 -5.26
C ILE A 39 -1.61 5.75 -6.73
N ALA A 40 -2.30 4.76 -7.30
CA ALA A 40 -2.14 4.35 -8.68
C ALA A 40 -2.47 5.48 -9.66
N ASP A 41 -3.58 6.21 -9.42
CA ASP A 41 -3.98 7.37 -10.22
C ASP A 41 -2.92 8.49 -10.19
N ILE A 42 -2.41 8.82 -8.99
CA ILE A 42 -1.36 9.85 -8.83
C ILE A 42 -0.07 9.45 -9.56
N LEU A 43 0.33 8.17 -9.49
CA LEU A 43 1.59 7.68 -10.05
C LEU A 43 1.46 7.24 -11.51
N GLY A 44 0.25 7.18 -12.07
CA GLY A 44 0.01 6.67 -13.42
C GLY A 44 0.24 5.16 -13.56
N HIS A 45 0.05 4.39 -12.49
CA HIS A 45 0.19 2.93 -12.52
C HIS A 45 -1.15 2.23 -12.79
N GLU A 46 -1.10 0.99 -13.24
CA GLU A 46 -2.28 0.14 -13.40
C GLU A 46 -2.45 -0.79 -12.19
N LEU A 47 -3.64 -0.81 -11.60
CA LEU A 47 -3.92 -1.63 -10.42
C LEU A 47 -4.04 -3.12 -10.76
N ILE A 48 -3.47 -3.96 -9.90
CA ILE A 48 -3.67 -5.40 -9.96
C ILE A 48 -4.89 -5.77 -9.12
N ILE A 49 -6.01 -6.04 -9.77
CA ILE A 49 -7.28 -6.39 -9.10
C ILE A 49 -7.29 -7.81 -8.49
N SER A 50 -6.31 -8.64 -8.85
CA SER A 50 -6.22 -10.04 -8.40
C SER A 50 -5.56 -10.19 -7.03
N LYS A 51 -6.14 -11.02 -6.14
CA LYS A 51 -5.59 -11.25 -4.80
C LYS A 51 -4.27 -12.04 -4.84
N ARG A 52 -3.35 -11.69 -3.92
CA ARG A 52 -2.03 -12.31 -3.62
C ARG A 52 -0.84 -11.82 -4.46
N ASN A 53 -1.07 -10.92 -5.41
CA ASN A 53 -0.01 -10.30 -6.20
C ASN A 53 0.44 -8.98 -5.60
N ALA A 54 1.33 -8.27 -6.30
CA ALA A 54 1.66 -6.88 -6.02
C ALA A 54 0.41 -5.99 -6.16
N ASP A 55 0.48 -4.73 -5.72
CA ASP A 55 -0.68 -3.84 -5.73
C ASP A 55 -0.91 -3.21 -7.11
N ALA A 56 0.17 -2.96 -7.85
CA ALA A 56 0.11 -2.36 -9.18
C ALA A 56 1.25 -2.84 -10.09
N HIS A 57 1.16 -2.50 -11.38
CA HIS A 57 2.24 -2.64 -12.35
C HIS A 57 2.36 -1.41 -13.27
N ASP A 58 3.43 -1.38 -14.05
CA ASP A 58 3.62 -0.38 -15.09
C ASP A 58 2.57 -0.54 -16.21
N PRO A 59 1.93 0.55 -16.69
CA PRO A 59 0.88 0.47 -17.70
C PRO A 59 1.38 0.05 -19.10
N HIS A 60 2.70 0.05 -19.32
CA HIS A 60 3.32 -0.34 -20.59
C HIS A 60 4.07 -1.67 -20.49
N ASP A 61 4.41 -2.12 -19.28
CA ASP A 61 5.04 -3.41 -19.03
C ASP A 61 4.53 -4.06 -17.73
N PRO A 62 3.55 -5.00 -17.81
CA PRO A 62 2.95 -5.61 -16.62
C PRO A 62 3.91 -6.52 -15.83
N THR A 63 5.13 -6.75 -16.31
CA THR A 63 6.17 -7.47 -15.56
C THR A 63 6.87 -6.60 -14.52
N ILE A 64 6.74 -5.27 -14.64
CA ILE A 64 7.28 -4.30 -13.68
C ILE A 64 6.23 -4.07 -12.59
N LEU A 65 6.45 -4.67 -11.42
CA LEU A 65 5.50 -4.69 -10.31
C LEU A 65 5.81 -3.63 -9.24
N TYR A 66 4.77 -3.17 -8.54
CA TYR A 66 4.85 -2.18 -7.48
C TYR A 66 4.00 -2.58 -6.26
N GLU A 67 4.54 -2.36 -5.06
CA GLU A 67 3.81 -2.52 -3.78
C GLU A 67 3.55 -1.16 -3.15
N TYR A 68 2.36 -0.99 -2.59
CA TYR A 68 1.90 0.20 -1.90
C TYR A 68 1.79 -0.05 -0.40
N LEU A 69 2.54 0.76 0.34
CA LEU A 69 2.33 0.98 1.76
C LEU A 69 1.58 2.29 1.93
N SER A 70 0.66 2.33 2.88
CA SER A 70 0.01 3.60 3.23
C SER A 70 -0.28 3.75 4.71
N CYS A 71 -0.25 4.99 5.17
CA CYS A 71 -0.72 5.37 6.49
C CYS A 71 -1.23 6.81 6.48
N LYS A 72 -1.88 7.23 7.57
CA LYS A 72 -2.13 8.66 7.82
C LYS A 72 -0.91 9.29 8.49
N GLU A 73 -0.82 10.61 8.49
CA GLU A 73 0.18 11.38 9.24
C GLU A 73 0.34 10.88 10.68
N GLY A 74 1.59 10.79 11.13
CA GLY A 74 1.95 10.22 12.44
C GLY A 74 1.91 8.69 12.52
N GLY A 75 1.44 8.00 11.47
CA GLY A 75 1.45 6.54 11.37
C GLY A 75 2.68 5.97 10.67
N SER A 76 2.63 4.67 10.39
CA SER A 76 3.63 3.94 9.59
C SER A 76 2.93 3.04 8.58
N GLY A 77 3.43 2.98 7.34
CA GLY A 77 3.05 1.92 6.42
C GLY A 77 3.64 0.59 6.90
N GLN A 78 2.94 -0.52 6.68
CA GLN A 78 3.31 -1.80 7.27
C GLN A 78 3.31 -2.94 6.27
N LEU A 79 4.32 -3.81 6.36
CA LEU A 79 4.27 -5.14 5.79
C LEU A 79 3.80 -6.12 6.87
N ASP A 80 2.63 -6.69 6.65
CA ASP A 80 2.00 -7.62 7.58
C ASP A 80 2.49 -9.05 7.39
N ARG A 81 2.48 -9.82 8.49
CA ARG A 81 2.82 -11.26 8.49
C ARG A 81 4.20 -11.53 7.89
N MET A 82 5.20 -10.78 8.30
CA MET A 82 6.60 -11.02 7.96
C MET A 82 7.16 -12.07 8.92
N PHE A 83 7.70 -13.15 8.38
CA PHE A 83 8.14 -14.30 9.17
C PHE A 83 9.61 -14.18 9.49
N ARG A 84 9.95 -14.35 10.77
CA ARG A 84 11.34 -14.54 11.23
C ARG A 84 11.76 -16.01 11.05
N ASP A 85 10.83 -16.93 11.29
CA ASP A 85 11.01 -18.38 11.27
C ASP A 85 9.68 -19.05 10.89
N PRO A 86 9.67 -20.23 10.21
CA PRO A 86 10.82 -20.97 9.69
C PRO A 86 11.48 -20.30 8.46
N PRO A 87 12.72 -20.68 8.08
CA PRO A 87 13.46 -20.05 7.00
C PRO A 87 12.71 -19.99 5.67
N GLU A 88 11.95 -21.02 5.31
CA GLU A 88 11.14 -21.01 4.09
C GLU A 88 10.06 -19.93 4.13
N LYS A 89 9.40 -19.75 5.28
CA LYS A 89 8.37 -18.71 5.44
C LYS A 89 8.97 -17.32 5.50
N ARG A 90 10.16 -17.17 6.09
CA ARG A 90 10.93 -15.92 6.03
C ARG A 90 11.20 -15.54 4.58
N GLN A 91 11.75 -16.46 3.79
CA GLN A 91 12.04 -16.24 2.37
C GLN A 91 10.76 -15.90 1.57
N GLU A 92 9.68 -16.66 1.75
CA GLU A 92 8.39 -16.38 1.10
C GLU A 92 7.88 -14.96 1.42
N SER A 93 7.95 -14.55 2.69
CA SER A 93 7.48 -13.22 3.10
C SER A 93 8.38 -12.10 2.57
N LEU A 94 9.70 -12.29 2.56
CA LEU A 94 10.65 -11.34 1.97
C LEU A 94 10.51 -11.24 0.45
N ASN A 95 10.12 -12.33 -0.23
CA ASN A 95 9.89 -12.30 -1.68
C ASN A 95 8.75 -11.33 -2.07
N ARG A 96 7.84 -11.00 -1.15
CA ARG A 96 6.83 -9.96 -1.38
C ARG A 96 7.42 -8.57 -1.53
N ILE A 97 8.62 -8.33 -1.01
CA ILE A 97 9.40 -7.11 -1.25
C ILE A 97 10.10 -7.23 -2.60
N TRP A 98 10.88 -8.31 -2.76
CA TRP A 98 11.80 -8.52 -3.89
C TRP A 98 11.13 -8.68 -5.26
N ARG A 99 9.88 -9.13 -5.31
CA ARG A 99 9.12 -9.23 -6.56
C ARG A 99 8.83 -7.87 -7.21
N ASN A 100 8.95 -6.78 -6.47
CA ASN A 100 8.59 -5.44 -6.94
C ASN A 100 9.82 -4.69 -7.44
N ASN A 101 9.65 -3.88 -8.47
CA ASN A 101 10.66 -2.95 -8.93
C ASN A 101 10.84 -1.77 -7.95
N LYS A 102 9.73 -1.30 -7.38
CA LYS A 102 9.68 -0.25 -6.36
C LYS A 102 8.61 -0.53 -5.31
N ILE A 103 8.82 0.06 -4.14
CA ILE A 103 7.81 0.13 -3.08
C ILE A 103 7.48 1.59 -2.86
N TYR A 104 6.19 1.91 -2.75
CA TYR A 104 5.74 3.28 -2.50
C TYR A 104 5.12 3.39 -1.13
N LEU A 105 5.57 4.37 -0.32
CA LEU A 105 4.91 4.73 0.93
C LEU A 105 4.13 6.03 0.74
N ALA A 106 2.80 5.95 0.75
CA ALA A 106 1.92 7.10 0.72
C ALA A 106 1.48 7.52 2.13
N ILE A 107 1.68 8.79 2.45
CA ILE A 107 1.20 9.41 3.70
C ILE A 107 -0.03 10.24 3.36
N PHE A 108 -1.17 9.90 3.97
CA PHE A 108 -2.43 10.65 3.84
C PHE A 108 -2.58 11.67 4.97
N TYR A 109 -3.21 12.80 4.69
CA TYR A 109 -3.50 13.81 5.72
C TYR A 109 -4.35 13.22 6.86
N SER A 110 -4.02 13.53 8.11
CA SER A 110 -4.83 13.05 9.25
C SER A 110 -6.24 13.63 9.27
N SER A 111 -6.38 14.87 8.79
CA SER A 111 -7.64 15.60 8.68
C SER A 111 -8.48 15.17 7.47
N ASN A 112 -7.87 14.57 6.45
CA ASN A 112 -8.54 14.10 5.25
C ASN A 112 -7.83 12.88 4.64
N GLN A 113 -8.32 11.69 4.96
CA GLN A 113 -7.71 10.43 4.55
C GLN A 113 -7.98 10.02 3.10
N THR A 114 -8.68 10.83 2.31
CA THR A 114 -8.75 10.68 0.85
C THR A 114 -7.77 11.59 0.11
N LYS A 115 -6.98 12.40 0.82
CA LYS A 115 -5.92 13.24 0.25
C LYS A 115 -4.54 12.75 0.66
N VAL A 116 -3.71 12.47 -0.33
CA VAL A 116 -2.30 12.15 -0.12
C VAL A 116 -1.53 13.44 0.15
N LYS A 117 -0.68 13.43 1.17
CA LYS A 117 0.26 14.49 1.51
C LYS A 117 1.57 14.34 0.75
N VAL A 118 2.13 13.13 0.79
CA VAL A 118 3.43 12.82 0.18
C VAL A 118 3.49 11.34 -0.18
N ILE A 119 4.17 11.01 -1.28
CA ILE A 119 4.51 9.64 -1.67
C ILE A 119 6.02 9.53 -1.79
N PHE A 120 6.59 8.54 -1.10
CA PHE A 120 8.00 8.17 -1.20
C PHE A 120 8.13 6.92 -2.07
N GLN A 121 9.01 6.98 -3.06
CA GLN A 121 9.53 5.81 -3.77
C GLN A 121 10.73 5.25 -3.02
N LEU A 122 10.72 3.94 -2.78
CA LEU A 122 11.72 3.19 -2.04
C LEU A 122 12.26 2.04 -2.89
N GLU A 123 13.57 1.80 -2.77
CA GLU A 123 14.23 0.65 -3.37
C GLU A 123 13.91 -0.63 -2.57
N PRO A 124 13.55 -1.75 -3.23
CA PRO A 124 13.29 -3.02 -2.55
C PRO A 124 14.41 -3.45 -1.61
N GLU A 125 15.66 -3.23 -1.97
CA GLU A 125 16.85 -3.58 -1.17
C GLU A 125 16.85 -2.85 0.17
N ILE A 126 16.50 -1.56 0.16
CA ILE A 126 16.47 -0.71 1.36
C ILE A 126 15.34 -1.16 2.29
N VAL A 127 14.18 -1.48 1.71
CA VAL A 127 13.02 -1.98 2.47
C VAL A 127 13.31 -3.37 3.05
N ALA A 128 13.91 -4.27 2.27
CA ALA A 128 14.31 -5.60 2.70
C ALA A 128 15.31 -5.55 3.86
N ALA A 129 16.39 -4.78 3.71
CA ALA A 129 17.40 -4.63 4.77
C ALA A 129 16.78 -4.11 6.09
N LYS A 130 15.86 -3.13 6.01
CA LYS A 130 15.14 -2.64 7.19
C LYS A 130 14.19 -3.68 7.77
N THR A 131 13.56 -4.47 6.93
CA THR A 131 12.65 -5.57 7.32
C THR A 131 13.41 -6.64 8.08
N GLU A 132 14.51 -7.13 7.52
CA GLU A 132 15.36 -8.14 8.14
C GLU A 132 15.91 -7.66 9.48
N GLN A 133 16.43 -6.42 9.53
CA GLN A 133 16.87 -5.81 10.79
C GLN A 133 15.78 -5.83 11.87
N GLN A 134 14.52 -5.55 11.51
CA GLN A 134 13.40 -5.58 12.46
C GLN A 134 13.02 -7.01 12.86
N LEU A 135 13.04 -7.96 11.93
CA LEU A 135 12.75 -9.37 12.20
C LEU A 135 13.79 -10.01 13.10
N ASP A 136 15.07 -9.75 12.88
CA ASP A 136 16.18 -10.31 13.67
C ASP A 136 16.15 -9.82 15.12
N ARG A 137 15.61 -8.62 15.34
CA ARG A 137 15.40 -8.04 16.68
C ARG A 137 14.05 -8.41 17.29
N SER A 138 13.12 -8.91 16.48
CA SER A 138 11.80 -9.31 16.96
C SER A 138 11.92 -10.51 17.87
N ARG A 139 11.09 -10.57 18.92
CA ARG A 139 10.93 -11.77 19.75
C ARG A 139 9.91 -12.74 19.16
N ASN A 140 9.05 -12.27 18.26
CA ASN A 140 7.97 -13.03 17.67
C ASN A 140 8.44 -13.73 16.39
N ASN A 141 7.89 -14.92 16.12
CA ASN A 141 8.13 -15.63 14.85
C ASN A 141 7.45 -14.94 13.66
N ILE A 142 6.39 -14.18 13.90
CA ILE A 142 5.65 -13.40 12.90
C ILE A 142 5.54 -11.98 13.41
N SER A 143 5.87 -11.00 12.57
CA SER A 143 5.86 -9.58 12.94
C SER A 143 5.16 -8.73 11.87
N HIS A 144 4.65 -7.58 12.31
CA HIS A 144 4.29 -6.48 11.43
C HIS A 144 5.49 -5.53 11.37
N VAL A 145 6.03 -5.30 10.17
CA VAL A 145 7.22 -4.45 9.98
C VAL A 145 6.77 -3.09 9.49
N GLY A 146 7.06 -2.05 10.29
CA GLY A 146 6.61 -0.68 10.02
C GLY A 146 7.69 0.21 9.39
N PHE A 147 7.25 1.14 8.55
CA PHE A 147 8.04 2.17 7.88
C PHE A 147 7.39 3.54 8.13
N SER A 148 8.10 4.40 8.86
CA SER A 148 7.61 5.75 9.19
C SER A 148 7.94 6.76 8.08
N GLU A 149 7.19 7.87 8.04
CA GLU A 149 7.50 9.01 7.16
C GLU A 149 8.95 9.48 7.33
N LYS A 150 9.42 9.61 8.58
CA LYS A 150 10.81 10.03 8.87
C LYS A 150 11.83 9.08 8.26
N TRP A 151 11.58 7.77 8.34
CA TRP A 151 12.48 6.78 7.76
C TRP A 151 12.45 6.83 6.23
N ALA A 152 11.27 6.89 5.63
CA ALA A 152 11.12 6.96 4.18
C ALA A 152 11.73 8.25 3.59
N ARG A 153 11.59 9.38 4.27
CA ARG A 153 12.23 10.64 3.89
C ARG A 153 13.76 10.57 3.85
N ALA A 154 14.37 9.77 4.74
CA ALA A 154 15.82 9.62 4.80
C ALA A 154 16.38 8.55 3.84
N ASN A 155 15.54 7.64 3.33
CA ASN A 155 15.99 6.46 2.59
C ASN A 155 15.31 6.31 1.21
N GLY A 156 14.38 7.19 0.86
CA GLY A 156 13.63 7.16 -0.37
C GLY A 156 13.62 8.51 -1.09
N LYS A 157 12.98 8.53 -2.25
CA LYS A 157 12.79 9.73 -3.07
C LYS A 157 11.33 10.17 -2.99
N ILE A 158 11.10 11.46 -2.77
CA ILE A 158 9.75 12.03 -2.91
C ILE A 158 9.38 12.04 -4.40
N VAL A 159 8.27 11.39 -4.75
CA VAL A 159 7.73 11.35 -6.12
C VAL A 159 6.43 12.12 -6.27
N TYR A 160 5.81 12.48 -5.14
CA TYR A 160 4.64 13.35 -5.10
C TYR A 160 4.61 14.06 -3.74
N GLU A 161 4.26 15.35 -3.74
CA GLU A 161 4.03 16.16 -2.54
C GLU A 161 2.96 17.22 -2.87
N ASN A 162 1.99 17.39 -1.98
CA ASN A 162 0.85 18.31 -2.18
C ASN A 162 0.71 19.34 -1.06
#